data_AF-A0A935YQF7-F1
#
_entry.id   AF-A0A935YQF7-F1
#
_cell.length_a   1.000
_cell.length_b   1.000
_cell.length_c   1.000
_cell.angle_alpha   90.00
_cell.angle_beta   90.00
_cell.angle_gamma   90.00
#
_symmetry.space_group_name_H-M   'P 1'
#
loop_
_entity.id
_entity.type
_entity.pdbx_description
1 polymer ?
#
loop_
_entity_poly.entity_id
_entity_poly.type
_entity_poly.pdbx_seq_one_letter_code
_entity_poly.pdbx_strand_id
1 'polypeptide(L)'
;MSSVAILRPNKRLIDPTFLYLCFRNPSFIDYLKSNFISGAAIPRVVLRDFKKAKILLPPLDEQLIISSLLGALDDKIELNRQTNEILEALARAFFRDWFVDFGPVRAKAEGRPPYLAPDLWALFPDALDDDDKPVGWDRWPM
;
A
#
# COMPACT_ATOMS: atom_id res chain seq x y z
N MET A 1 10.86 2.89 -26.78
CA MET A 1 9.41 2.83 -27.08
C MET A 1 8.76 1.69 -26.30
N SER A 2 7.99 2.01 -25.26
CA SER A 2 7.12 1.02 -24.60
C SER A 2 5.96 0.67 -25.53
N SER A 3 5.71 -0.62 -25.73
CA SER A 3 4.57 -1.11 -26.54
C SER A 3 3.54 -1.68 -25.60
N VAL A 4 2.31 -1.17 -25.65
CA VAL A 4 1.20 -1.66 -24.84
C VAL A 4 0.28 -2.50 -25.72
N ALA A 5 -0.13 -3.67 -25.22
CA ALA A 5 -1.14 -4.50 -25.84
C ALA A 5 -2.44 -4.41 -25.03
N ILE A 6 -3.58 -4.20 -25.69
CA ILE A 6 -4.89 -4.20 -25.06
C ILE A 6 -5.55 -5.55 -25.32
N LEU A 7 -5.90 -6.26 -24.26
CA LEU A 7 -6.66 -7.51 -24.34
C LEU A 7 -8.15 -7.20 -24.13
N ARG A 8 -8.99 -7.68 -25.05
CA ARG A 8 -10.45 -7.57 -24.97
C ARG A 8 -11.04 -8.99 -24.90
N PRO A 9 -11.28 -9.53 -23.70
CA PRO A 9 -11.80 -10.88 -23.56
C PRO A 9 -13.27 -10.96 -24.03
N ASN A 10 -13.64 -12.11 -24.59
CA ASN A 10 -15.04 -12.45 -24.78
C ASN A 10 -15.64 -12.86 -23.42
N LYS A 11 -16.45 -11.98 -22.82
CA LYS A 11 -17.06 -12.16 -21.50
C LYS A 11 -17.99 -13.38 -21.39
N ARG A 12 -18.40 -13.98 -22.52
CA ARG A 12 -19.17 -15.23 -22.53
C ARG A 12 -18.30 -16.47 -22.29
N LEU A 13 -16.99 -16.35 -22.47
CA LEU A 13 -16.02 -17.45 -22.36
C LEU A 13 -15.12 -17.30 -21.13
N ILE A 14 -14.76 -16.06 -20.80
CA ILE A 14 -13.81 -15.79 -19.72
C ILE A 14 -14.20 -14.55 -18.93
N ASP A 15 -14.18 -14.69 -17.60
CA ASP A 15 -14.30 -13.57 -16.69
C ASP A 15 -13.06 -12.66 -16.78
N PRO A 16 -13.22 -11.33 -16.99
CA PRO A 16 -12.07 -10.43 -17.11
C PRO A 16 -11.18 -10.39 -15.87
N THR A 17 -11.76 -10.52 -14.67
CA THR A 17 -11.00 -10.54 -13.41
C THR A 17 -10.20 -11.84 -13.30
N PHE A 18 -10.78 -12.97 -13.69
CA PHE A 18 -10.09 -14.26 -13.74
C PHE A 18 -8.90 -14.20 -14.69
N LEU A 19 -9.09 -13.64 -15.88
CA LEU A 19 -8.02 -13.45 -16.86
C LEU A 19 -6.89 -12.58 -16.28
N TYR A 20 -7.24 -11.50 -15.58
CA TYR A 20 -6.26 -10.66 -14.88
C TYR A 20 -5.48 -11.43 -13.81
N LEU A 21 -6.17 -12.27 -13.02
CA LEU A 21 -5.54 -13.13 -12.02
C LEU A 21 -4.60 -14.16 -12.65
N CYS A 22 -4.95 -14.74 -13.80
CA CYS A 22 -4.05 -15.62 -14.56
C CYS A 22 -2.74 -14.90 -14.94
N PHE A 23 -2.82 -13.64 -15.38
CA PHE A 23 -1.63 -12.85 -15.74
C PHE A 23 -0.81 -12.40 -14.53
N ARG A 24 -1.40 -12.36 -13.32
CA ARG A 24 -0.67 -12.11 -12.07
C ARG A 24 -0.02 -13.34 -11.48
N ASN A 25 -0.35 -14.54 -11.96
CA ASN A 25 0.27 -15.77 -11.50
C ASN A 25 1.76 -15.81 -11.90
N PRO A 26 2.69 -15.89 -10.93
CA PRO A 26 4.13 -15.95 -11.22
C PRO A 26 4.51 -17.08 -12.17
N SER A 27 3.91 -18.27 -12.01
CA SER A 27 4.17 -19.42 -12.87
C SER A 27 3.74 -19.16 -14.32
N PHE A 28 2.67 -18.39 -14.52
CA PHE A 28 2.24 -18.01 -15.86
C PHE A 28 3.18 -16.95 -16.47
N ILE A 29 3.64 -15.99 -15.66
CA ILE A 29 4.66 -15.03 -16.09
C ILE A 29 5.96 -15.74 -16.47
N ASP A 30 6.40 -16.74 -15.72
CA ASP A 30 7.63 -17.48 -16.01
C ASP A 30 7.48 -18.42 -17.21
N TYR A 31 6.29 -18.99 -17.40
CA TYR A 31 5.91 -19.67 -18.63
C TYR A 31 6.00 -18.73 -19.84
N LEU A 32 5.49 -17.49 -19.72
CA LEU A 32 5.60 -16.51 -20.79
C LEU A 32 7.05 -16.13 -21.08
N LYS A 33 7.86 -15.96 -20.02
CA LYS A 33 9.27 -15.61 -20.14
C LYS A 33 10.06 -16.68 -20.87
N SER A 34 9.85 -17.94 -20.50
CA SER A 34 10.62 -19.08 -21.03
C SER A 34 10.27 -19.41 -22.49
N ASN A 35 9.04 -19.12 -22.94
CA ASN A 35 8.55 -19.59 -24.23
C ASN A 35 8.33 -18.48 -25.27
N PHE A 36 8.17 -17.22 -24.86
CA PHE A 36 7.72 -16.15 -25.75
C PHE A 36 8.52 -14.85 -25.64
N ILE A 37 9.60 -14.81 -24.87
CA ILE A 37 10.55 -13.69 -24.90
C ILE A 37 11.53 -13.87 -26.05
N SER A 38 11.69 -12.82 -26.85
CA SER A 38 12.72 -12.72 -27.88
C SER A 38 13.56 -11.46 -27.68
N GLY A 39 14.87 -11.55 -27.91
CA GLY A 39 15.81 -10.42 -27.84
C GLY A 39 16.70 -10.46 -26.61
N ALA A 40 18.03 -10.44 -26.81
CA ALA A 40 19.04 -10.60 -25.76
C ALA A 40 19.22 -9.36 -24.87
N ALA A 41 18.83 -8.17 -25.34
CA ALA A 41 19.10 -6.90 -24.64
C ALA A 41 17.86 -6.28 -23.95
N ILE A 42 16.65 -6.51 -24.47
CA ILE A 42 15.39 -6.06 -23.87
C ILE A 42 14.39 -7.21 -24.00
N PRO A 43 14.05 -7.91 -22.91
CA PRO A 43 13.07 -8.98 -22.96
C PRO A 43 11.71 -8.41 -23.39
N ARG A 44 11.23 -8.82 -24.56
CA ARG A 44 9.92 -8.43 -25.08
C ARG A 44 9.13 -9.67 -25.48
N VAL A 45 7.88 -9.69 -25.06
CA VAL A 45 6.91 -10.69 -25.52
C VAL A 45 6.34 -10.23 -26.86
N VAL A 46 6.55 -11.03 -27.91
CA VAL A 46 6.04 -10.72 -29.25
C VAL A 46 4.55 -11.05 -29.30
N LEU A 47 3.69 -10.09 -29.68
CA LEU A 47 2.22 -10.26 -29.67
C LEU A 47 1.75 -11.47 -30.51
N ARG A 48 2.43 -11.74 -31.63
CA ARG A 48 2.15 -12.91 -32.48
C ARG A 48 2.30 -14.22 -31.70
N ASP A 49 3.33 -14.32 -30.88
CA ASP A 49 3.67 -15.53 -30.15
C ASP A 49 2.92 -15.59 -28.80
N PHE A 50 2.61 -14.45 -28.20
CA PHE A 50 1.70 -14.35 -27.06
C PHE A 50 0.31 -14.98 -27.32
N LYS A 51 -0.21 -14.86 -28.56
CA LYS A 51 -1.48 -15.52 -28.95
C LYS A 51 -1.44 -17.06 -28.84
N LYS A 52 -0.25 -17.66 -28.76
CA LYS A 52 -0.07 -19.11 -28.60
C LYS A 52 -0.03 -19.53 -27.13
N ALA A 53 0.09 -18.59 -26.20
CA ALA A 53 0.09 -18.87 -24.77
C ALA A 53 -1.23 -19.53 -24.36
N LYS A 54 -1.14 -20.64 -23.65
CA LYS A 54 -2.30 -21.36 -23.13
C LYS A 54 -2.50 -21.03 -21.66
N ILE A 55 -3.76 -20.85 -21.27
CA ILE A 55 -4.19 -20.74 -19.88
C ILE A 55 -5.14 -21.88 -19.57
N LEU A 56 -5.20 -22.28 -18.30
CA LEU A 56 -6.28 -23.14 -17.82
C LEU A 56 -7.57 -22.34 -17.85
N LEU A 57 -8.60 -22.86 -18.51
CA LEU A 57 -9.89 -22.20 -18.64
C LEU A 57 -11.00 -23.09 -18.06
N PRO A 58 -11.27 -23.01 -16.74
CA PRO A 58 -12.36 -23.75 -16.12
C PRO A 58 -13.73 -23.21 -16.57
N PRO A 59 -14.83 -23.90 -16.24
CA PRO A 59 -16.19 -23.39 -16.43
C PRO A 59 -16.41 -21.97 -15.87
N LEU A 60 -17.31 -21.20 -16.47
CA LEU A 60 -17.46 -19.77 -16.16
C LEU A 60 -17.91 -19.52 -14.71
N ASP A 61 -18.73 -20.41 -14.16
CA ASP A 61 -19.15 -20.40 -12.76
C ASP A 61 -17.97 -20.58 -11.80
N GLU A 62 -17.06 -21.52 -12.07
CA GLU A 62 -15.83 -21.68 -11.30
C GLU A 62 -14.92 -20.45 -11.39
N GLN A 63 -14.78 -19.87 -12.59
CA GLN A 63 -14.01 -18.63 -12.79
C GLN A 63 -14.55 -17.50 -11.91
N LEU A 64 -15.87 -17.31 -11.87
CA LEU A 64 -16.51 -16.27 -11.07
C LEU A 64 -16.30 -16.49 -9.57
N ILE A 65 -16.38 -17.73 -9.09
CA ILE A 65 -16.10 -18.08 -7.69
C ILE A 65 -14.65 -17.71 -7.34
N ILE A 66 -13.68 -18.15 -8.16
CA ILE A 66 -12.26 -17.86 -7.97
C ILE A 66 -12.01 -16.35 -7.96
N SER A 67 -12.53 -15.63 -8.96
CA SER A 67 -12.38 -14.18 -9.08
C SER A 67 -13.00 -13.43 -7.91
N SER A 68 -14.18 -13.83 -7.45
CA SER A 68 -14.85 -13.18 -6.33
C SER A 68 -14.06 -13.32 -5.03
N LEU A 69 -13.56 -14.53 -4.75
CA LEU A 69 -12.81 -14.81 -3.54
C LEU A 69 -11.46 -14.08 -3.54
N LEU A 70 -10.68 -14.23 -4.62
CA LEU A 70 -9.37 -13.60 -4.72
C LEU A 70 -9.47 -12.07 -4.84
N GLY A 71 -10.50 -11.57 -5.54
CA GLY A 71 -10.79 -10.14 -5.61
C GLY A 71 -11.10 -9.55 -4.24
N ALA A 72 -11.96 -10.19 -3.45
CA ALA A 72 -12.27 -9.74 -2.09
C ALA A 72 -11.03 -9.71 -1.17
N LEU A 73 -10.08 -10.64 -1.37
CA LEU A 73 -8.82 -10.64 -0.64
C LEU A 73 -7.88 -9.50 -1.09
N ASP A 74 -7.77 -9.26 -2.40
CA ASP A 74 -7.00 -8.12 -2.92
C ASP A 74 -7.59 -6.79 -2.40
N ASP A 75 -8.91 -6.63 -2.41
CA ASP A 75 -9.60 -5.44 -1.88
C ASP A 75 -9.28 -5.22 -0.39
N LYS A 76 -9.27 -6.29 0.40
CA LYS A 76 -8.92 -6.22 1.82
C LYS A 76 -7.44 -5.86 2.04
N ILE A 77 -6.53 -6.39 1.22
CA ILE A 77 -5.11 -6.05 1.28
C ILE A 77 -4.92 -4.56 0.98
N GLU A 78 -5.60 -4.05 -0.04
CA GLU A 78 -5.52 -2.64 -0.42
C GLU A 78 -6.07 -1.72 0.68
N LEU A 79 -7.23 -2.07 1.25
CA LEU A 79 -7.80 -1.34 2.40
C LEU A 79 -6.83 -1.31 3.59
N ASN A 80 -6.17 -2.43 3.89
CA ASN A 80 -5.18 -2.50 4.97
C ASN A 80 -3.95 -1.63 4.67
N ARG A 81 -3.49 -1.55 3.42
CA ARG A 81 -2.38 -0.69 3.02
C ARG A 81 -2.73 0.79 3.19
N GLN A 82 -3.90 1.21 2.71
CA GLN A 82 -4.39 2.57 2.89
C GLN A 82 -4.54 2.93 4.38
N THR A 83 -5.06 1.99 5.18
CA THR A 83 -5.14 2.17 6.63
C THR A 83 -3.76 2.36 7.25
N ASN A 84 -2.76 1.56 6.86
CA ASN A 84 -1.39 1.71 7.35
C ASN A 84 -0.77 3.06 6.94
N GLU A 85 -1.00 3.53 5.71
CA GLU A 85 -0.53 4.85 5.26
C GLU A 85 -1.14 5.99 6.09
N ILE A 86 -2.44 5.90 6.40
CA ILE A 86 -3.12 6.87 7.26
C ILE A 86 -2.55 6.80 8.69
N LEU A 87 -2.35 5.60 9.24
CA LEU A 87 -1.78 5.43 10.58
C LEU A 87 -0.36 6.00 10.66
N GLU A 88 0.47 5.79 9.63
CA GLU A 88 1.81 6.37 9.56
C GLU A 88 1.75 7.89 9.48
N ALA A 89 0.84 8.45 8.67
CA ALA A 89 0.66 9.89 8.57
C ALA A 89 0.22 10.51 9.90
N LEU A 90 -0.73 9.88 10.60
CA LEU A 90 -1.18 10.31 11.94
C LEU A 90 -0.05 10.20 12.97
N ALA A 91 0.69 9.09 12.98
CA ALA A 91 1.82 8.92 13.89
C ALA A 91 2.91 9.99 13.65
N ARG A 92 3.23 10.31 12.38
CA ARG A 92 4.16 11.39 12.03
C ARG A 92 3.64 12.75 12.47
N ALA A 93 2.34 13.02 12.32
CA ALA A 93 1.71 14.26 12.75
C ALA A 93 1.77 14.41 14.28
N PHE A 94 1.40 13.38 15.03
CA PHE A 94 1.50 13.38 16.49
C PHE A 94 2.94 13.48 16.97
N PHE A 95 3.88 12.75 16.35
CA PHE A 95 5.29 12.83 16.72
C PHE A 95 5.83 14.26 16.54
N ARG A 96 5.50 14.90 15.41
CA ARG A 96 5.88 16.30 15.16
C ARG A 96 5.25 17.23 16.20
N ASP A 97 3.94 17.15 16.41
CA ASP A 97 3.24 17.99 17.38
C ASP A 97 3.83 17.84 18.79
N TRP A 98 4.08 16.62 19.24
CA TRP A 98 4.46 16.35 20.64
C TRP A 98 5.94 16.54 20.92
N PHE A 99 6.81 16.17 19.97
CA PHE A 99 8.25 16.06 20.23
C PHE A 99 9.11 17.01 19.39
N VAL A 100 8.54 17.68 18.39
CA VAL A 100 9.26 18.69 17.59
C VAL A 100 8.73 20.08 17.89
N ASP A 101 7.41 20.24 17.82
CA ASP A 101 6.74 21.54 18.01
C ASP A 101 6.36 21.78 19.48
N PHE A 102 6.43 20.72 20.32
CA PHE A 102 6.07 20.70 21.74
C PHE A 102 4.66 21.25 22.03
N GLY A 103 3.71 20.97 21.14
CA GLY A 103 2.32 21.43 21.18
C GLY A 103 1.65 21.27 22.54
N PRO A 104 1.67 20.08 23.20
CA PRO A 104 1.03 19.90 24.49
C PRO A 104 1.65 20.76 25.60
N VAL A 105 2.98 20.89 25.62
CA VAL A 105 3.71 21.68 26.64
C VAL A 105 3.44 23.16 26.45
N ARG A 106 3.44 23.67 25.21
CA ARG A 106 3.07 25.06 24.91
C ARG A 106 1.62 25.34 25.28
N ALA A 107 0.70 24.43 24.94
CA ALA A 107 -0.70 24.57 25.31
C ALA A 107 -0.89 24.64 26.84
N LYS A 108 -0.16 23.83 27.62
CA LYS A 108 -0.15 23.91 29.09
C LYS A 108 0.41 25.24 29.60
N ALA A 109 1.56 25.67 29.08
CA ALA A 109 2.19 26.94 29.48
C ALA A 109 1.29 28.15 29.23
N GLU A 110 0.48 28.10 28.17
CA GLU A 110 -0.48 29.14 27.82
C GLU A 110 -1.85 29.00 28.51
N GLY A 111 -2.07 27.95 29.31
CA GLY A 111 -3.35 27.70 29.97
C GLY A 111 -4.49 27.29 29.03
N ARG A 112 -4.17 26.76 27.85
CA ARG A 112 -5.16 26.24 26.89
C ARG A 112 -5.78 24.94 27.40
N PRO A 113 -7.04 24.62 27.01
CA PRO A 113 -7.66 23.36 27.41
C PRO A 113 -6.92 22.14 26.83
N PRO A 114 -6.91 21.00 27.55
CA PRO A 114 -6.31 19.76 27.06
C PRO A 114 -7.01 19.27 25.79
N TYR A 115 -6.22 18.82 24.81
CA TYR A 115 -6.71 18.22 23.57
C TYR A 115 -6.30 16.75 23.41
N LEU A 116 -5.63 16.18 24.42
CA LEU A 116 -5.26 14.78 24.50
C LEU A 116 -6.07 14.07 25.59
N ALA A 117 -6.09 12.74 25.56
CA ALA A 117 -6.66 11.94 26.64
C ALA A 117 -5.97 12.28 27.99
N PRO A 118 -6.69 12.25 29.13
CA PRO A 118 -6.17 12.76 30.40
C PRO A 118 -4.86 12.10 30.87
N ASP A 119 -4.74 10.79 30.65
CA ASP A 119 -3.57 9.98 30.96
C ASP A 119 -2.34 10.42 30.16
N LEU A 120 -2.52 10.67 28.87
CA LEU A 120 -1.46 11.13 27.98
C LEU A 120 -1.10 12.60 28.22
N TRP A 121 -2.10 13.47 28.44
CA TRP A 121 -1.89 14.88 28.75
C TRP A 121 -1.06 15.08 30.02
N ALA A 122 -1.26 14.23 31.02
CA ALA A 122 -0.53 14.25 32.28
C ALA A 122 0.98 13.91 32.12
N LEU A 123 1.39 13.28 31.01
CA LEU A 123 2.79 12.91 30.77
C LEU A 123 3.66 14.09 30.32
N PHE A 124 3.06 15.17 29.81
CA PHE A 124 3.81 16.31 29.29
C PHE A 124 4.13 17.33 30.39
N PRO A 125 5.33 17.95 30.39
CA PRO A 125 5.65 19.06 31.29
C PRO A 125 4.71 20.27 31.11
N ASP A 126 4.64 21.14 32.13
CA ASP A 126 3.76 22.31 32.12
C ASP A 126 4.41 23.58 31.53
N ALA A 127 5.72 23.55 31.25
CA ALA A 127 6.47 24.69 30.73
C ALA A 127 7.65 24.27 29.87
N LEU A 128 8.14 25.22 29.05
CA LEU A 128 9.43 25.16 28.36
C LEU A 128 10.49 25.88 29.21
N ASP A 129 11.76 25.50 29.05
CA ASP A 129 12.89 26.19 29.67
C ASP A 129 13.50 27.27 28.75
N ASP A 130 14.63 27.84 29.18
CA ASP A 130 15.31 28.93 28.48
C ASP A 130 15.84 28.53 27.07
N ASP A 131 15.98 27.23 26.79
CA ASP A 131 16.40 26.69 25.50
C ASP A 131 15.20 26.30 24.60
N ASP A 132 13.99 26.71 24.96
CA ASP A 132 12.72 26.41 24.27
C ASP A 132 12.44 24.89 24.17
N LYS A 133 12.96 24.09 25.13
CA LYS A 133 12.66 22.66 25.28
C LYS A 133 11.80 22.39 26.52
N PRO A 134 11.02 21.29 26.55
CA PRO A 134 10.24 20.94 27.74
C PRO A 134 11.12 20.76 28.97
N VAL A 135 10.68 21.33 30.10
CA VAL A 135 11.41 21.23 31.37
C VAL A 135 11.65 19.76 31.74
N GLY A 136 12.89 19.43 32.10
CA GLY A 136 13.29 18.08 32.50
C GLY A 136 13.60 17.13 31.33
N TRP A 137 13.52 17.60 30.08
CA TRP A 137 13.97 16.83 28.93
C TRP A 137 15.42 17.17 28.59
N ASP A 138 16.27 16.16 28.59
CA ASP A 138 17.65 16.28 28.13
C ASP A 138 17.78 15.83 26.67
N ARG A 139 18.61 16.55 25.91
CA ARG A 139 19.02 16.04 24.60
C ARG A 139 19.92 14.84 24.86
N TRP A 140 19.45 13.65 24.47
CA TRP A 140 20.32 12.48 24.44
C TRP A 140 21.51 12.78 23.51
N PRO A 141 22.77 12.49 23.89
CA PRO A 141 23.90 12.71 23.01
C PRO A 141 23.72 11.82 21.76
N MET A 142 23.65 12.45 20.59
CA MET A 142 23.79 11.75 19.30
C MET A 142 25.24 11.32 19.08
#